data_AF-A0A075MPF4-F1
#
_entry.id   AF-A0A075MPF4-F1
#
_cell.length_a   1.000
_cell.length_b   1.000
_cell.length_c   1.000
_cell.angle_alpha   90.00
_cell.angle_beta   90.00
_cell.angle_gamma   90.00
#
_symmetry.space_group_name_H-M   'P 1'
#
loop_
_entity.id
_entity.type
_entity.pdbx_description
1 polymer ?
#
loop_
_entity_poly.entity_id
_entity_poly.type
_entity_poly.pdbx_seq_one_letter_code
_entity_poly.pdbx_strand_id
1 'polypeptide(L)'
;MPKELSEAQAWEIVNPVCRELFELVNEKMVRFVSATESDNGTYAINLKSSRIHLASRGFKDSIGDIEYGEGKLRIGLRANGRPGNIFIDLE
;
A
#
# COMPACT_ATOMS: atom_id res chain seq x y z
N MET A 1 20.75 2.85 1.74
CA MET A 1 19.94 2.46 2.93
C MET A 1 18.54 2.95 2.64
N PRO A 2 17.47 2.16 2.89
CA PRO A 2 16.12 2.61 2.61
C PRO A 2 15.82 3.89 3.39
N LYS A 3 15.33 4.90 2.67
CA LYS A 3 14.87 6.16 3.25
C LYS A 3 13.50 5.93 3.87
N GLU A 4 13.32 6.29 5.13
CA GLU A 4 11.99 6.29 5.76
C GLU A 4 11.11 7.37 5.14
N LEU A 5 9.85 7.02 4.89
CA LEU A 5 8.82 7.93 4.42
C LEU A 5 7.84 8.20 5.56
N SER A 6 7.41 9.44 5.69
CA SER A 6 6.28 9.76 6.56
C SER A 6 5.00 9.16 6.00
N GLU A 7 3.99 9.01 6.86
CA GLU A 7 2.66 8.55 6.43
C GLU A 7 2.08 9.46 5.33
N ALA A 8 2.23 10.78 5.45
CA ALA A 8 1.77 11.73 4.43
C ALA A 8 2.44 11.48 3.07
N GLN A 9 3.75 11.25 3.05
CA GLN A 9 4.49 10.94 1.82
C GLN A 9 4.05 9.59 1.22
N ALA A 10 3.77 8.59 2.06
CA ALA A 10 3.27 7.30 1.60
C ALA A 10 1.90 7.43 0.91
N TRP A 11 0.98 8.23 1.47
CA TRP A 11 -0.34 8.43 0.88
C TRP A 11 -0.32 9.29 -0.39
N GLU A 12 0.59 10.27 -0.51
CA GLU A 12 0.80 10.99 -1.78
C GLU A 12 1.16 10.03 -2.94
N ILE A 13 1.89 8.95 -2.64
CA ILE A 13 2.27 7.93 -3.61
C ILE A 13 1.09 7.00 -3.93
N VAL A 14 0.35 6.55 -2.92
CA VAL A 14 -0.69 5.51 -3.07
C VAL A 14 -2.03 6.05 -3.57
N ASN A 15 -2.45 7.23 -3.11
CA ASN A 15 -3.79 7.78 -3.40
C ASN A 15 -4.14 7.82 -4.91
N PRO A 16 -3.20 8.15 -5.82
CA PRO A 16 -3.47 8.11 -7.26
C PRO A 16 -3.77 6.71 -7.82
N VAL A 17 -3.27 5.65 -7.16
CA VAL A 17 -3.31 4.26 -7.65
C VAL A 17 -4.36 3.41 -6.93
N CYS A 18 -4.49 3.60 -5.62
CA CYS A 18 -5.41 2.85 -4.78
C CYS A 18 -6.11 3.80 -3.80
N ARG A 19 -7.11 4.51 -4.31
CA ARG A 19 -7.89 5.46 -3.52
C ARG A 19 -8.69 4.78 -2.39
N GLU A 20 -9.20 3.58 -2.64
CA GLU A 20 -9.98 2.81 -1.67
C GLU A 20 -9.18 2.55 -0.39
N LEU A 21 -7.88 2.26 -0.50
CA LEU A 21 -7.05 2.02 0.68
C LEU A 21 -6.93 3.26 1.57
N PHE A 22 -6.90 4.45 0.99
CA PHE A 22 -6.92 5.71 1.73
C PHE A 22 -8.27 5.94 2.42
N GLU A 23 -9.37 5.58 1.77
CA GLU A 23 -10.71 5.63 2.37
C GLU A 23 -10.81 4.67 3.56
N LEU A 24 -10.29 3.43 3.43
CA LEU A 24 -10.22 2.46 4.52
C LEU A 24 -9.38 2.93 5.71
N VAL A 25 -8.33 3.72 5.46
CA VAL A 25 -7.52 4.35 6.52
C VAL A 25 -8.31 5.46 7.22
N ASN A 26 -9.00 6.32 6.46
CA ASN A 26 -9.86 7.37 7.04
C ASN A 26 -11.01 6.76 7.86
N GLU A 27 -11.54 5.61 7.45
CA GLU A 27 -12.55 4.83 8.16
C GLU A 27 -11.97 4.01 9.34
N LYS A 28 -10.66 4.11 9.60
CA LYS A 28 -9.93 3.40 10.67
C LYS A 28 -9.98 1.88 10.57
N MET A 29 -10.24 1.35 9.37
CA MET A 29 -10.20 -0.10 9.10
C MET A 29 -8.80 -0.58 8.76
N VAL A 30 -7.95 0.31 8.26
CA VAL A 30 -6.54 0.05 7.96
C VAL A 30 -5.69 1.07 8.72
N ARG A 31 -4.58 0.61 9.28
CA ARG A 31 -3.63 1.41 10.06
C ARG A 31 -2.29 1.46 9.36
N PHE A 32 -1.74 2.66 9.19
CA PHE A 32 -0.36 2.82 8.75
C PHE A 32 0.61 2.31 9.82
N VAL A 33 1.67 1.61 9.39
CA VAL A 33 2.74 1.13 10.28
C VAL A 33 4.06 1.78 9.92
N SER A 34 4.48 1.66 8.67
CA SER A 34 5.74 2.24 8.20
C SER A 34 5.78 2.32 6.68
N ALA A 35 6.67 3.16 6.15
CA ALA A 35 6.96 3.20 4.74
C ALA A 35 8.44 3.49 4.48
N THR A 36 8.98 2.91 3.42
CA THR A 36 10.38 3.09 3.02
C THR A 36 10.50 3.24 1.51
N GLU A 37 11.45 4.05 1.06
CA GLU A 37 11.89 4.14 -0.33
C GLU A 37 13.32 3.59 -0.41
N SER A 38 13.53 2.59 -1.25
CA SER A 38 14.86 2.04 -1.51
C SER A 38 15.66 2.94 -2.46
N ASP A 39 16.97 2.74 -2.52
CA ASP A 39 17.89 3.57 -3.32
C ASP A 39 17.57 3.54 -4.84
N ASN A 40 16.83 2.53 -5.32
CA ASN A 40 16.38 2.41 -6.71
C ASN A 40 14.99 3.06 -6.97
N GLY A 41 14.41 3.74 -5.98
CA GLY A 41 13.11 4.39 -6.07
C GLY A 41 11.90 3.47 -5.91
N THR A 42 12.11 2.21 -5.52
CA THR A 42 11.02 1.28 -5.16
C THR A 42 10.56 1.58 -3.74
N TYR A 43 9.25 1.75 -3.54
CA TYR A 43 8.67 1.97 -2.22
C TYR A 43 8.04 0.70 -1.64
N ALA A 44 8.01 0.63 -0.31
CA ALA A 44 7.30 -0.38 0.45
C ALA A 44 6.46 0.32 1.53
N ILE A 45 5.19 -0.03 1.66
CA ILE A 45 4.27 0.51 2.66
C ILE A 45 3.71 -0.66 3.45
N ASN A 46 3.84 -0.60 4.77
CA ASN A 46 3.37 -1.62 5.69
C ASN A 46 2.13 -1.11 6.43
N LEU A 47 1.08 -1.91 6.41
CA LEU A 47 -0.22 -1.61 6.98
C LEU A 47 -0.68 -2.75 7.86
N LYS A 48 -1.61 -2.46 8.76
CA LYS A 48 -2.31 -3.43 9.60
C LYS A 48 -3.81 -3.28 9.46
N SER A 49 -4.54 -4.38 9.46
CA SER A 49 -6.00 -4.36 9.37
C SER A 49 -6.60 -5.61 9.99
N SER A 50 -7.77 -5.51 10.62
CA SER A 50 -8.50 -6.71 11.09
C SER A 50 -9.35 -7.35 9.99
N ARG A 51 -9.62 -6.61 8.91
CA ARG A 51 -10.36 -7.08 7.75
C ARG A 51 -10.06 -6.16 6.56
N ILE A 52 -9.77 -6.75 5.41
CA ILE A 52 -9.64 -5.97 4.20
C ILE A 52 -10.41 -6.63 3.06
N HIS A 53 -11.20 -5.82 2.37
CA HIS A 53 -11.86 -6.19 1.13
C HIS A 53 -11.58 -5.06 0.16
N LEU A 54 -10.82 -5.37 -0.89
CA LEU A 54 -10.47 -4.40 -1.91
C LEU A 54 -11.29 -4.74 -3.14
N ALA A 55 -12.28 -3.91 -3.46
CA ALA A 55 -13.08 -4.09 -4.66
C ALA A 55 -12.28 -3.60 -5.88
N SER A 56 -12.36 -4.29 -7.02
CA SER A 56 -11.54 -3.93 -8.20
C SER A 56 -11.79 -2.52 -8.77
N ARG A 57 -12.76 -1.77 -8.23
CA ARG A 57 -13.12 -0.41 -8.63
C ARG A 57 -12.21 0.66 -8.03
N GLY A 58 -11.45 0.34 -6.98
CA GLY A 58 -10.55 1.27 -6.29
C GLY A 58 -9.14 1.37 -6.88
N PHE A 59 -8.78 0.45 -7.77
CA PHE A 59 -7.43 0.35 -8.33
C PHE A 59 -7.40 0.86 -9.76
N LYS A 60 -6.52 1.82 -10.03
CA LYS A 60 -6.16 2.18 -11.41
C LYS A 60 -5.16 1.16 -11.97
N ASP A 61 -5.02 1.13 -13.30
CA ASP A 61 -4.26 0.22 -14.19
C ASP A 61 -2.80 -0.15 -13.81
N SER A 62 -2.35 0.22 -12.63
CA SER A 62 -1.00 0.02 -12.12
C SER A 62 -0.89 -1.05 -11.04
N ILE A 63 -1.89 -1.90 -10.80
CA ILE A 63 -1.64 -3.13 -10.03
C ILE A 63 -0.94 -4.14 -10.92
N GLY A 64 0.19 -4.68 -10.44
CA GLY A 64 0.87 -5.80 -11.06
C GLY A 64 0.25 -7.12 -10.61
N ASP A 65 0.31 -7.40 -9.31
CA ASP A 65 -0.12 -8.67 -8.74
C ASP A 65 -0.54 -8.53 -7.28
N ILE A 66 -1.30 -9.51 -6.82
CA ILE A 66 -1.74 -9.63 -5.44
C ILE A 66 -1.34 -11.02 -4.95
N GLU A 67 -0.59 -11.08 -3.86
CA GLU A 67 -0.14 -12.31 -3.24
C GLU A 67 -0.75 -12.44 -1.85
N TYR A 68 -1.36 -13.61 -1.60
CA TYR A 68 -1.99 -13.94 -0.33
C TYR A 68 -1.10 -14.91 0.43
N GLY A 69 -0.79 -14.57 1.67
CA GLY A 69 -0.12 -15.45 2.64
C GLY A 69 -0.98 -15.65 3.88
N GLU A 70 -0.52 -16.51 4.79
CA GLU A 70 -1.19 -16.72 6.08
C GLU A 70 -1.20 -15.42 6.89
N GLY A 71 -2.38 -14.81 7.03
CA GLY A 71 -2.57 -13.53 7.70
C GLY A 71 -1.92 -12.34 6.99
N LYS A 72 -1.48 -12.47 5.72
CA LYS A 72 -0.74 -11.41 5.03
C LYS A 72 -1.24 -11.21 3.61
N LEU A 73 -1.24 -9.96 3.17
CA LEU A 73 -1.53 -9.57 1.80
C LEU A 73 -0.39 -8.69 1.27
N ARG A 74 0.08 -8.99 0.07
CA ARG A 74 0.99 -8.11 -0.68
C ARG A 74 0.30 -7.67 -1.95
N ILE A 75 0.35 -6.37 -2.23
CA ILE A 75 -0.10 -5.78 -3.48
C ILE A 75 1.11 -5.18 -4.17
N GLY A 76 1.52 -5.76 -5.29
CA GLY A 76 2.50 -5.19 -6.20
C GLY A 76 1.84 -4.14 -7.08
N LEU A 77 2.42 -2.94 -7.16
CA LEU A 77 1.86 -1.84 -7.93
C LEU A 77 2.93 -0.91 -8.51
N ARG A 78 2.49 0.00 -9.38
CA ARG A 78 3.31 1.07 -9.97
C ARG A 78 2.66 2.45 -9.82
N ALA A 79 3.09 3.24 -8.84
CA ALA A 79 2.65 4.62 -8.70
C ALA A 79 3.53 5.59 -9.48
N ASN A 80 2.94 6.37 -10.39
CA ASN A 80 3.64 7.40 -11.16
C ASN A 80 4.92 6.87 -11.85
N GLY A 81 4.84 5.68 -12.46
CA GLY A 81 5.97 5.04 -13.13
C GLY A 81 6.95 4.31 -12.20
N ARG A 82 6.85 4.49 -10.88
CA ARG A 82 7.72 3.89 -9.86
C ARG A 82 7.12 2.59 -9.30
N PRO A 83 7.87 1.49 -9.25
CA PRO A 83 7.38 0.25 -8.65
C PRO A 83 7.24 0.38 -7.13
N GLY A 84 6.33 -0.39 -6.55
CA GLY A 84 6.24 -0.49 -5.10
C GLY A 84 5.36 -1.64 -4.63
N ASN A 85 5.38 -1.86 -3.33
CA ASN A 85 4.59 -2.89 -2.67
C ASN A 85 3.83 -2.30 -1.49
N ILE A 86 2.58 -2.72 -1.33
CA ILE A 86 1.80 -2.54 -0.11
C ILE A 86 1.71 -3.88 0.57
N PHE A 87 2.20 -3.97 1.81
CA PHE A 87 2.10 -5.14 2.67
C PHE A 87 1.06 -4.86 3.74
N ILE A 88 0.15 -5.81 3.95
CA ILE A 88 -0.94 -5.70 4.91
C ILE A 88 -0.93 -6.93 5.78
N ASP A 89 -0.74 -6.72 7.07
CA ASP A 89 -0.81 -7.75 8.11
C ASP A 89 -2.24 -7.78 8.66
N LEU A 90 -2.86 -8.96 8.60
CA LEU A 90 -4.22 -9.22 9.06
C LEU A 90 -4.17 -9.67 10.52
N GLU A 91 -4.72 -8.83 11.42
CA GLU A 91 -4.79 -9.07 12.87
C GLU A 91 -6.09 -9.77 13.30
#